data_AF-A0A662DX03-F1
#
_entry.id   AF-A0A662DX03-F1
#
_cell.length_a   1.000
_cell.length_b   1.000
_cell.length_c   1.000
_cell.angle_alpha   90.00
_cell.angle_beta   90.00
_cell.angle_gamma   90.00
#
_symmetry.space_group_name_H-M   'P 1'
#
loop_
_entity.id
_entity.type
_entity.pdbx_description
1 polymer ?
#
loop_
_entity_poly.entity_id
_entity_poly.type
_entity_poly.pdbx_seq_one_letter_code
_entity_poly.pdbx_strand_id
1 'polypeptide(L)'
;MFLEHRGFTEEQVDAVGFRILEKPRILLVELMEQYTKDDFDAAGLLDRSREFIFQKHNLLIPFRDKNGLTFLAGWDMGANRNPFIFPKGKDCPPWLSPETKHNKPFFIVEDLTGALTFFRAGFPALAIPGRVRSSLLPLLSGKTLSICGEKTERGNQFNREMIKLLTEEGLDFLIRETEPCFDSFLEYVAAKRR
;
A
#
# COMPACT_ATOMS: atom_id res chain seq x y z
N MET A 1 17.46 -9.38 -3.30
CA MET A 1 17.72 -9.79 -1.91
C MET A 1 16.65 -9.36 -0.90
N PHE A 2 16.45 -8.07 -0.59
CA PHE A 2 15.44 -7.65 0.42
C PHE A 2 14.01 -8.15 0.11
N LEU A 3 13.50 -7.88 -1.09
CA LEU A 3 12.16 -8.30 -1.52
C LEU A 3 12.00 -9.83 -1.61
N GLU A 4 13.05 -10.52 -2.05
CA GLU A 4 13.09 -12.00 -2.09
C GLU A 4 13.03 -12.60 -0.68
N HIS A 5 13.75 -12.03 0.31
CA HIS A 5 13.62 -12.44 1.72
C HIS A 5 12.25 -12.13 2.29
N ARG A 6 11.59 -11.08 1.79
CA ARG A 6 10.18 -10.81 2.05
C ARG A 6 9.25 -11.72 1.24
N GLY A 7 9.75 -12.67 0.46
CA GLY A 7 8.94 -13.68 -0.23
C GLY A 7 8.24 -13.20 -1.51
N PHE A 8 8.65 -12.07 -2.09
CA PHE A 8 8.18 -11.65 -3.41
C PHE A 8 8.89 -12.43 -4.52
N THR A 9 8.15 -12.80 -5.56
CA THR A 9 8.73 -13.29 -6.82
C THR A 9 9.19 -12.13 -7.69
N GLU A 10 10.08 -12.39 -8.65
CA GLU A 10 10.51 -11.38 -9.64
C GLU A 10 9.31 -10.78 -10.40
N GLU A 11 8.39 -11.62 -10.85
CA GLU A 11 7.12 -11.19 -11.49
C GLU A 11 6.33 -10.20 -10.62
N GLN A 12 6.23 -10.46 -9.30
CA GLN A 12 5.53 -9.59 -8.36
C GLN A 12 6.29 -8.29 -8.12
N VAL A 13 7.62 -8.33 -8.09
CA VAL A 13 8.46 -7.14 -7.95
C VAL A 13 8.26 -6.20 -9.14
N ASP A 14 8.26 -6.75 -10.35
CA ASP A 14 8.03 -6.00 -11.58
C ASP A 14 6.62 -5.45 -11.69
N ALA A 15 5.62 -6.26 -11.32
CA ALA A 15 4.21 -5.87 -11.34
C ALA A 15 3.92 -4.69 -10.39
N VAL A 16 4.47 -4.70 -9.18
CA VAL A 16 4.35 -3.55 -8.25
C VAL A 16 5.18 -2.36 -8.74
N GLY A 17 6.30 -2.64 -9.43
CA GLY A 17 7.19 -1.61 -9.94
C GLY A 17 8.04 -0.97 -8.85
N PHE A 18 8.49 -1.75 -7.87
CA PHE A 18 9.38 -1.27 -6.81
C PHE A 18 10.65 -0.63 -7.41
N ARG A 19 11.12 0.48 -6.83
CA ARG A 19 12.35 1.17 -7.28
C ARG A 19 13.21 1.59 -6.11
N ILE A 20 14.53 1.43 -6.23
CA ILE A 20 15.47 1.94 -5.22
C ILE A 20 15.93 3.33 -5.66
N LEU A 21 15.91 4.28 -4.73
CA LEU A 21 16.49 5.60 -4.95
C LEU A 21 17.93 5.62 -4.41
N GLU A 22 18.90 5.36 -5.29
CA GLU A 22 20.31 5.28 -4.89
C GLU A 22 20.94 6.63 -4.57
N LYS A 23 20.60 7.65 -5.36
CA LYS A 23 21.21 8.98 -5.28
C LYS A 23 20.12 10.06 -5.22
N PRO A 24 19.35 10.15 -4.11
CA PRO A 24 18.23 11.08 -3.97
C PRO A 24 18.62 12.54 -4.23
N ARG A 25 19.82 12.95 -3.80
CA ARG A 25 20.32 14.31 -4.06
C ARG A 25 20.55 14.61 -5.53
N ILE A 26 21.08 13.64 -6.30
CA ILE A 26 21.29 13.82 -7.75
C ILE A 26 19.95 13.90 -8.46
N LEU A 27 19.02 12.99 -8.13
CA LEU A 27 17.67 13.04 -8.69
C LEU A 27 16.99 14.39 -8.42
N LEU A 28 17.16 14.96 -7.23
CA LEU A 28 16.57 16.28 -6.92
C LEU A 28 17.14 17.37 -7.82
N VAL A 29 18.45 17.38 -8.04
CA VAL A 29 19.11 18.36 -8.90
C VAL A 29 18.62 18.21 -10.34
N GLU A 30 18.52 16.99 -10.86
CA GLU A 30 18.02 16.72 -12.21
C GLU A 30 16.55 17.13 -12.38
N LEU A 31 15.68 16.78 -11.43
CA LEU A 31 14.27 17.15 -11.52
C LEU A 31 14.06 18.66 -11.33
N MET A 32 14.97 19.34 -10.64
CA MET A 32 14.96 20.79 -10.49
C MET A 32 15.23 21.57 -11.80
N GLU A 33 15.65 20.88 -12.87
CA GLU A 33 15.69 21.47 -14.21
C GLU A 33 14.30 21.72 -14.79
N GLN A 34 13.28 21.01 -14.30
CA GLN A 34 11.90 21.04 -14.82
C GLN A 34 10.88 21.53 -13.78
N TYR A 35 11.20 21.42 -12.49
CA TYR A 35 10.29 21.72 -11.38
C TYR A 35 10.98 22.57 -10.32
N THR A 36 10.22 23.43 -9.65
CA THR A 36 10.76 24.25 -8.57
C THR A 36 10.81 23.47 -7.25
N LYS A 37 11.65 23.91 -6.30
CA LYS A 37 11.64 23.35 -4.94
C LYS A 37 10.28 23.46 -4.26
N ASP A 38 9.54 24.54 -4.55
CA ASP A 38 8.23 24.75 -3.97
C ASP A 38 7.20 23.77 -4.56
N ASP A 39 7.36 23.32 -5.82
CA ASP A 39 6.55 22.23 -6.38
C ASP A 39 6.78 20.90 -5.62
N PHE A 40 8.03 20.57 -5.30
CA PHE A 40 8.34 19.36 -4.52
C PHE A 40 7.83 19.45 -3.07
N ASP A 41 7.95 20.62 -2.45
CA ASP A 41 7.42 20.87 -1.10
C ASP A 41 5.89 20.78 -1.11
N ALA A 42 5.24 21.40 -2.10
CA ALA A 42 3.80 21.31 -2.31
C ALA A 42 3.34 19.88 -2.59
N ALA A 43 4.17 19.03 -3.21
CA ALA A 43 3.92 17.60 -3.39
C ALA A 43 4.19 16.78 -2.10
N GLY A 44 4.77 17.39 -1.06
CA GLY A 44 5.11 16.72 0.20
C GLY A 44 6.38 15.86 0.11
N LEU A 45 7.17 16.01 -0.96
CA LEU A 45 8.34 15.19 -1.24
C LEU A 45 9.61 15.67 -0.55
N LEU A 46 9.57 16.85 0.08
CA LEU A 46 10.70 17.42 0.81
C LEU A 46 10.55 17.31 2.33
N ASP A 47 11.69 17.18 3.00
CA ASP A 47 11.79 17.21 4.45
C ASP A 47 11.99 18.65 4.98
N ARG A 48 12.23 18.79 6.29
CA ARG A 48 12.45 20.12 6.89
C ARG A 48 13.77 20.77 6.43
N SER A 49 14.72 19.97 5.98
CA SER A 49 16.01 20.40 5.44
C SER A 49 15.94 20.69 3.93
N ARG A 50 14.75 20.61 3.33
CA ARG A 50 14.52 20.73 1.87
C ARG A 50 15.27 19.66 1.06
N GLU A 51 15.46 18.48 1.63
CA GLU A 51 15.94 17.28 0.93
C GLU A 51 14.77 16.33 0.65
N PHE A 52 14.94 15.39 -0.30
CA PHE A 52 13.92 14.35 -0.53
C PHE A 52 13.62 13.56 0.74
N ILE A 53 12.35 13.31 1.04
CA ILE A 53 11.96 12.49 2.20
C ILE A 53 12.41 11.03 2.06
N PHE A 54 12.52 10.55 0.82
CA PHE A 54 12.96 9.19 0.50
C PHE A 54 14.48 9.15 0.45
N GLN A 55 15.08 8.98 1.61
CA GLN A 55 16.53 8.92 1.77
C GLN A 55 17.06 7.52 1.43
N LYS A 56 18.39 7.36 1.44
CA LYS A 56 19.07 6.08 1.20
C LYS A 56 18.42 4.98 2.06
N HIS A 57 18.24 3.79 1.48
CA HIS A 57 17.55 2.62 2.05
C HIS A 57 16.01 2.59 1.93
N ASN A 58 15.39 3.60 1.32
CA ASN A 58 13.98 3.52 0.95
C ASN A 58 13.80 2.83 -0.40
N LEU A 59 12.95 1.80 -0.39
CA LEU A 59 12.40 1.19 -1.58
C LEU A 59 11.07 1.89 -1.93
N LEU A 60 11.04 2.59 -3.07
CA LEU A 60 9.88 3.30 -3.55
C LEU A 60 8.80 2.34 -4.05
N ILE A 61 7.56 2.66 -3.71
CA ILE A 61 6.34 1.97 -4.12
C ILE A 61 5.47 2.97 -4.89
N PRO A 62 5.29 2.79 -6.20
CA PRO A 62 4.47 3.68 -6.98
C PRO A 62 2.98 3.38 -6.81
N PHE A 63 2.19 4.45 -6.74
CA PHE A 63 0.74 4.40 -6.87
C PHE A 63 0.42 4.94 -8.25
N ARG A 64 -0.30 4.15 -9.04
CA ARG A 64 -0.61 4.47 -10.42
C ARG A 64 -2.11 4.48 -10.63
N ASP A 65 -2.57 5.45 -11.39
CA ASP A 65 -3.90 5.45 -11.97
C ASP A 65 -3.80 5.35 -13.50
N LYS A 66 -4.93 5.52 -14.18
CA LYS A 66 -5.00 5.52 -15.66
C LYS A 66 -4.16 6.63 -16.32
N ASN A 67 -3.80 7.68 -15.59
CA ASN A 67 -3.04 8.83 -16.07
C ASN A 67 -1.54 8.73 -15.72
N GLY A 68 -1.13 7.73 -14.94
CA GLY A 68 0.27 7.46 -14.61
C GLY A 68 0.52 7.49 -13.10
N LEU A 69 1.73 7.92 -12.71
CA LEU A 69 2.16 7.99 -11.31
C LEU A 69 1.42 9.12 -10.60
N THR A 70 0.68 8.80 -9.55
CA THR A 70 -0.08 9.77 -8.76
C THR A 70 0.48 9.97 -7.36
N PHE A 71 1.16 8.95 -6.81
CA PHE A 71 1.70 8.99 -5.47
C PHE A 71 2.89 8.04 -5.32
N LEU A 72 3.72 8.27 -4.30
CA LEU A 72 4.86 7.44 -3.95
C LEU A 72 4.84 7.17 -2.45
N ALA A 73 5.09 5.93 -2.07
CA ALA A 73 5.46 5.58 -0.70
C ALA A 73 6.91 5.08 -0.68
N GLY A 74 7.61 5.29 0.42
CA GLY A 74 8.93 4.73 0.68
C GLY A 74 8.84 3.62 1.70
N TRP A 75 9.36 2.45 1.40
CA TRP A 75 9.57 1.37 2.36
C TRP A 75 11.00 1.43 2.86
N ASP A 76 11.19 1.89 4.09
CA ASP A 76 12.48 1.85 4.78
C ASP A 76 12.88 0.40 5.07
N MET A 77 13.86 -0.08 4.31
CA MET A 77 14.35 -1.46 4.42
C MET A 77 15.10 -1.74 5.73
N GLY A 78 15.52 -0.70 6.46
CA GLY A 78 16.20 -0.81 7.75
C GLY A 78 15.28 -0.67 8.96
N ALA A 79 14.02 -0.28 8.76
CA ALA A 79 13.08 -0.06 9.85
C ALA A 79 12.47 -1.37 10.38
N ASN A 80 12.49 -1.53 11.71
CA ASN A 80 11.82 -2.64 12.41
C ASN A 80 10.37 -2.32 12.82
N ARG A 81 10.00 -1.03 12.88
CA ARG A 81 8.64 -0.56 13.23
C ARG A 81 8.23 0.56 12.28
N ASN A 82 7.00 0.53 11.78
CA ASN A 82 6.41 1.50 10.84
C ASN A 82 7.30 1.76 9.61
N PRO A 83 7.45 0.77 8.72
CA PRO A 83 8.45 0.84 7.68
C PRO A 83 8.09 1.77 6.52
N PHE A 84 6.87 2.33 6.49
CA PHE A 84 6.41 3.15 5.39
C PHE A 84 6.48 4.64 5.68
N ILE A 85 7.09 5.37 4.74
CA ILE A 85 7.20 6.82 4.69
C ILE A 85 6.28 7.32 3.56
N PHE A 86 5.50 8.36 3.85
CA PHE A 86 4.60 8.98 2.88
C PHE A 86 4.91 10.48 2.72
N PRO A 87 4.59 11.08 1.55
CA PRO A 87 4.62 12.51 1.32
C PRO A 87 3.92 13.31 2.41
N LYS A 88 4.58 14.37 2.89
CA LYS A 88 4.09 15.19 4.00
C LYS A 88 2.84 15.97 3.63
N GLY A 89 1.88 16.02 4.56
CA GLY A 89 0.66 16.80 4.38
C GLY A 89 -0.24 16.29 3.25
N LYS A 90 0.01 15.09 2.73
CA LYS A 90 -0.82 14.45 1.72
C LYS A 90 -1.56 13.28 2.31
N ASP A 91 -2.84 13.18 1.96
CA ASP A 91 -3.60 11.97 2.17
C ASP A 91 -3.04 10.89 1.24
N CYS A 92 -2.67 9.73 1.79
CA CYS A 92 -2.29 8.59 0.98
C CYS A 92 -3.52 8.11 0.21
N PRO A 93 -3.47 8.03 -1.13
CA PRO A 93 -4.56 7.43 -1.87
C PRO A 93 -4.65 5.93 -1.56
N PRO A 94 -5.79 5.29 -1.89
CA PRO A 94 -5.90 3.84 -1.84
C PRO A 94 -4.88 3.19 -2.77
N TRP A 95 -4.30 2.08 -2.34
CA TRP A 95 -3.38 1.29 -3.18
C TRP A 95 -4.08 0.02 -3.65
N LEU A 96 -4.32 -0.08 -4.95
CA LEU A 96 -4.81 -1.32 -5.56
C LEU A 96 -3.61 -2.17 -5.97
N SER A 97 -3.59 -3.43 -5.56
CA SER A 97 -2.57 -4.37 -6.01
C SER A 97 -2.63 -4.54 -7.53
N PRO A 98 -1.49 -4.80 -8.19
CA PRO A 98 -1.48 -5.25 -9.57
C PRO A 98 -2.34 -6.51 -9.77
N GLU A 99 -2.58 -6.87 -11.04
CA GLU A 99 -3.30 -8.10 -11.38
C GLU A 99 -2.61 -9.34 -10.78
N THR A 100 -3.41 -10.26 -10.27
CA THR A 100 -2.95 -11.49 -9.61
C THR A 100 -3.49 -12.73 -10.29
N LYS A 101 -2.84 -13.87 -10.07
CA LYS A 101 -3.28 -15.18 -10.60
C LYS A 101 -4.69 -15.56 -10.13
N HIS A 102 -5.10 -15.09 -8.97
CA HIS A 102 -6.45 -15.26 -8.44
C HIS A 102 -7.25 -13.98 -8.60
N ASN A 103 -8.48 -14.06 -9.10
CA ASN A 103 -9.37 -12.89 -9.22
C ASN A 103 -10.33 -12.74 -8.03
N LYS A 104 -10.44 -13.77 -7.16
CA LYS A 104 -11.29 -13.80 -5.97
C LYS A 104 -10.70 -14.70 -4.87
N PRO A 105 -10.96 -14.40 -3.57
CA PRO A 105 -11.65 -13.20 -3.08
C PRO A 105 -10.78 -11.94 -3.21
N PHE A 106 -11.42 -10.77 -3.19
CA PHE A 106 -10.75 -9.46 -3.21
C PHE A 106 -10.65 -8.89 -1.80
N PHE A 107 -9.43 -8.67 -1.31
CA PHE A 107 -9.18 -8.26 0.07
C PHE A 107 -9.12 -6.74 0.21
N ILE A 108 -9.73 -6.21 1.27
CA ILE A 108 -9.71 -4.80 1.63
C ILE A 108 -9.06 -4.67 3.01
N VAL A 109 -7.98 -3.92 3.10
CA VAL A 109 -7.12 -3.81 4.28
C VAL A 109 -6.81 -2.36 4.61
N GLU A 110 -6.41 -2.11 5.85
CA GLU A 110 -6.19 -0.75 6.36
C GLU A 110 -4.87 -0.11 5.91
N ASP A 111 -3.89 -0.91 5.48
CA ASP A 111 -2.55 -0.39 5.19
C ASP A 111 -1.84 -1.14 4.06
N LEU A 112 -0.69 -0.58 3.66
CA LEU A 112 0.10 -1.11 2.56
C LEU A 112 0.77 -2.45 2.94
N THR A 113 1.10 -2.65 4.22
CA THR A 113 1.69 -3.89 4.74
C THR A 113 0.77 -5.08 4.49
N GLY A 114 -0.50 -4.96 4.87
CA GLY A 114 -1.51 -5.98 4.66
C GLY A 114 -1.74 -6.25 3.18
N ALA A 115 -1.81 -5.22 2.35
CA ALA A 115 -2.13 -5.39 0.93
C ALA A 115 -0.99 -6.11 0.20
N LEU A 116 0.25 -5.73 0.48
CA LEU A 116 1.44 -6.40 -0.02
C LEU A 116 1.53 -7.86 0.45
N THR A 117 1.08 -8.14 1.66
CA THR A 117 1.03 -9.51 2.21
C THR A 117 0.04 -10.39 1.43
N PHE A 118 -1.17 -9.92 1.17
CA PHE A 118 -2.15 -10.66 0.36
C PHE A 118 -1.71 -10.80 -1.10
N PHE A 119 -1.15 -9.73 -1.68
CA PHE A 119 -0.63 -9.75 -3.04
C PHE A 119 0.49 -10.78 -3.21
N ARG A 120 1.43 -10.83 -2.26
CA ARG A 120 2.49 -11.85 -2.19
C ARG A 120 1.90 -13.27 -2.15
N ALA A 121 0.81 -13.48 -1.42
CA ALA A 121 0.09 -14.75 -1.39
C ALA A 121 -0.71 -15.07 -2.66
N GLY A 122 -0.72 -14.17 -3.65
CA GLY A 122 -1.36 -14.33 -4.95
C GLY A 122 -2.79 -13.79 -5.02
N PHE A 123 -3.25 -13.06 -4.00
CA PHE A 123 -4.60 -12.53 -3.93
C PHE A 123 -4.66 -11.02 -4.21
N PRO A 124 -5.72 -10.55 -4.89
CA PRO A 124 -5.86 -9.14 -5.17
C PRO A 124 -6.28 -8.41 -3.89
N ALA A 125 -5.68 -7.26 -3.65
CA ALA A 125 -5.87 -6.50 -2.43
C ALA A 125 -5.99 -4.98 -2.68
N LEU A 126 -6.74 -4.30 -1.83
CA LEU A 126 -6.84 -2.85 -1.77
C LEU A 126 -6.42 -2.38 -0.37
N ALA A 127 -5.31 -1.67 -0.29
CA ALA A 127 -4.99 -0.90 0.91
C ALA A 127 -5.79 0.41 0.91
N ILE A 128 -6.30 0.80 2.07
CA ILE A 128 -6.91 2.11 2.29
C ILE A 128 -6.19 2.80 3.45
N PRO A 129 -4.98 3.35 3.21
CA PRO A 129 -4.20 3.97 4.27
C PRO A 129 -4.85 5.29 4.69
N GLY A 130 -5.56 5.28 5.81
CA GLY A 130 -6.23 6.47 6.34
C GLY A 130 -7.72 6.26 6.53
N ARG A 131 -8.53 7.18 5.98
CA ARG A 131 -9.99 7.18 6.17
C ARG A 131 -10.71 6.48 5.03
N VAL A 132 -11.75 5.71 5.36
CA VAL A 132 -12.66 5.13 4.38
C VAL A 132 -13.51 6.24 3.74
N ARG A 133 -13.58 6.27 2.41
CA ARG A 133 -14.31 7.29 1.63
C ARG A 133 -15.12 6.65 0.50
N SER A 134 -16.26 7.23 0.12
CA SER A 134 -17.10 6.73 -0.97
C SER A 134 -16.42 6.74 -2.35
N SER A 135 -15.35 7.52 -2.52
CA SER A 135 -14.50 7.49 -3.72
C SER A 135 -13.85 6.12 -3.99
N LEU A 136 -13.91 5.19 -3.03
CA LEU A 136 -13.44 3.81 -3.16
C LEU A 136 -14.38 2.91 -3.98
N LEU A 137 -15.69 3.21 -4.00
CA LEU A 137 -16.72 2.34 -4.55
C LEU A 137 -16.46 1.88 -6.00
N PRO A 138 -15.96 2.75 -6.91
CA PRO A 138 -15.60 2.31 -8.26
C PRO A 138 -14.55 1.19 -8.30
N LEU A 139 -13.66 1.09 -7.31
CA LEU A 139 -12.61 0.06 -7.23
C LEU A 139 -13.15 -1.30 -6.74
N LEU A 140 -14.33 -1.29 -6.11
CA LEU A 140 -14.94 -2.44 -5.42
C LEU A 140 -16.05 -3.10 -6.23
N SER A 141 -16.63 -2.39 -7.21
CA SER A 141 -17.76 -2.88 -7.99
C SER A 141 -17.49 -4.22 -8.70
N GLY A 142 -18.48 -5.13 -8.65
CA GLY A 142 -18.43 -6.45 -9.31
C GLY A 142 -17.53 -7.49 -8.64
N LYS A 143 -16.90 -7.17 -7.50
CA LYS A 143 -15.99 -8.06 -6.79
C LYS A 143 -16.66 -8.69 -5.56
N THR A 144 -16.21 -9.90 -5.21
CA THR A 144 -16.56 -10.51 -3.91
C THR A 144 -15.58 -9.98 -2.87
N LEU A 145 -16.08 -9.14 -1.96
CA LEU A 145 -15.25 -8.34 -1.06
C LEU A 145 -14.97 -9.09 0.26
N SER A 146 -13.74 -9.00 0.76
CA SER A 146 -13.33 -9.49 2.07
C SER A 146 -12.65 -8.37 2.86
N ILE A 147 -13.28 -7.91 3.94
CA ILE A 147 -12.73 -6.87 4.82
C ILE A 147 -11.81 -7.54 5.84
N CYS A 148 -10.61 -6.99 6.00
CA CYS A 148 -9.52 -7.57 6.78
C CYS A 148 -8.77 -6.50 7.59
N GLY A 149 -9.43 -5.80 8.50
CA GLY A 149 -8.76 -4.96 9.49
C GLY A 149 -8.02 -5.80 10.54
N GLU A 150 -6.86 -5.32 10.99
CA GLU A 150 -6.07 -5.97 12.04
C GLU A 150 -6.85 -6.08 13.36
N LYS A 151 -6.45 -7.02 14.23
CA LYS A 151 -7.01 -7.16 15.60
C LYS A 151 -6.48 -6.07 16.55
N THR A 152 -6.63 -4.81 16.14
CA THR A 152 -6.29 -3.61 16.89
C THR A 152 -7.53 -2.72 17.00
N GLU A 153 -7.50 -1.71 17.88
CA GLU A 153 -8.60 -0.73 17.96
C GLU A 153 -8.82 -0.01 16.62
N ARG A 154 -7.71 0.34 15.94
CA ARG A 154 -7.73 0.95 14.62
C ARG A 154 -8.32 0.02 13.56
N GLY A 155 -7.90 -1.25 13.53
CA GLY A 155 -8.45 -2.22 12.59
C GLY A 155 -9.93 -2.52 12.82
N ASN A 156 -10.38 -2.53 14.09
CA ASN A 156 -11.80 -2.62 14.42
C ASN A 156 -12.59 -1.39 13.94
N GLN A 157 -12.05 -0.19 14.10
CA GLN A 157 -12.66 1.02 13.55
C GLN A 157 -12.74 0.97 12.03
N PHE A 158 -11.65 0.60 11.36
CA PHE A 158 -11.59 0.41 9.92
C PHE A 158 -12.67 -0.57 9.43
N ASN A 159 -12.79 -1.73 10.08
CA ASN A 159 -13.81 -2.72 9.76
C ASN A 159 -15.21 -2.11 9.86
N ARG A 160 -15.52 -1.37 10.92
CA ARG A 160 -16.83 -0.71 11.10
C ARG A 160 -17.12 0.32 10.01
N GLU A 161 -16.13 1.15 9.65
CA GLU A 161 -16.27 2.15 8.59
C GLU A 161 -16.52 1.49 7.22
N MET A 162 -15.79 0.42 6.90
CA MET A 162 -15.99 -0.34 5.67
C MET A 162 -17.35 -1.06 5.64
N ILE A 163 -17.75 -1.72 6.73
CA ILE A 163 -19.05 -2.38 6.86
C ILE A 163 -20.18 -1.38 6.60
N LYS A 164 -20.09 -0.20 7.24
CA LYS A 164 -21.08 0.86 7.06
C LYS A 164 -21.16 1.27 5.59
N LEU A 165 -20.04 1.63 4.96
CA LEU A 165 -19.99 2.05 3.56
C LEU A 165 -20.57 0.99 2.63
N LEU A 166 -20.16 -0.28 2.77
CA LEU A 166 -20.62 -1.35 1.88
C LEU A 166 -22.10 -1.69 2.09
N THR A 167 -22.60 -1.61 3.33
CA THR A 167 -24.02 -1.83 3.63
C THR A 167 -24.89 -0.70 3.05
N GLU A 168 -24.46 0.56 3.16
CA GLU A 168 -25.17 1.71 2.59
C GLU A 168 -25.28 1.61 1.05
N GLU A 169 -24.29 0.98 0.41
CA GLU A 169 -24.22 0.82 -1.05
C GLU A 169 -24.76 -0.54 -1.54
N GLY A 170 -25.29 -1.37 -0.64
CA GLY A 170 -25.87 -2.68 -0.97
C GLY A 170 -24.85 -3.68 -1.56
N LEU A 171 -23.58 -3.57 -1.17
CA LEU A 171 -22.51 -4.47 -1.63
C LEU A 171 -22.34 -5.66 -0.69
N ASP A 172 -22.26 -6.86 -1.24
CA ASP A 172 -21.97 -8.08 -0.47
C ASP A 172 -20.50 -8.14 -0.04
N PHE A 173 -20.26 -8.46 1.24
CA PHE A 173 -18.93 -8.62 1.79
C PHE A 173 -18.85 -9.71 2.85
N LEU A 174 -17.62 -10.20 3.07
CA LEU A 174 -17.26 -11.06 4.18
C LEU A 174 -16.30 -10.33 5.11
N ILE A 175 -16.44 -10.52 6.41
CA ILE A 175 -15.42 -10.11 7.38
C ILE A 175 -14.50 -11.31 7.61
N ARG A 176 -13.20 -11.12 7.42
CA ARG A 176 -12.20 -12.15 7.74
C ARG A 176 -11.37 -11.65 8.91
N GLU A 177 -11.34 -12.44 9.97
CA GLU A 177 -10.41 -12.17 11.06
C GLU A 177 -8.98 -12.42 10.59
N THR A 178 -8.12 -11.42 10.75
CA THR A 178 -6.67 -11.55 10.60
C THR A 178 -6.05 -11.69 11.99
N GLU A 179 -4.89 -12.34 12.08
CA GLU A 179 -4.10 -12.29 13.32
C GLU A 179 -3.60 -10.86 13.59
N PRO A 180 -3.18 -10.51 14.83
CA PRO A 180 -2.79 -9.14 15.19
C PRO A 180 -1.60 -8.56 14.39
N CYS A 181 -0.90 -9.36 13.57
CA CYS A 181 0.08 -8.89 12.59
C CYS A 181 -0.05 -9.73 11.31
N PHE A 182 -0.10 -9.08 10.14
CA PHE A 182 -0.24 -9.79 8.85
C PHE A 182 0.90 -10.79 8.54
N ASP A 183 2.10 -10.58 9.10
CA ASP A 183 3.20 -11.53 8.95
C ASP A 183 2.90 -12.91 9.57
N SER A 184 2.09 -12.99 10.64
CA SER A 184 1.70 -14.28 11.24
C SER A 184 0.52 -14.95 10.51
N PHE A 185 -0.31 -14.17 9.81
CA PHE A 185 -1.37 -14.71 8.94
C PHE A 185 -0.80 -15.53 7.76
N LEU A 186 0.37 -15.18 7.25
CA LEU A 186 1.03 -15.98 6.22
C LEU A 186 1.63 -17.28 6.77
N GLU A 187 2.13 -17.27 8.00
CA GLU A 187 2.53 -18.50 8.68
C GLU A 187 1.31 -19.42 8.88
N TYR A 188 0.14 -18.86 9.20
CA TYR A 188 -1.12 -19.60 9.27
C TYR A 188 -1.54 -20.20 7.92
N VAL A 189 -1.48 -19.44 6.82
CA VAL A 189 -1.80 -19.95 5.46
C VAL A 189 -0.78 -21.00 5.00
N ALA A 190 0.50 -20.81 5.30
CA ALA A 190 1.56 -21.78 5.00
C ALA A 190 1.40 -23.07 5.81
N ALA A 191 0.98 -22.98 7.08
CA ALA A 191 0.69 -24.14 7.92
C ALA A 191 -0.54 -24.93 7.43
N LYS A 192 -1.54 -24.25 6.85
CA LYS A 192 -2.73 -24.88 6.25
C LYS A 192 -2.48 -25.56 4.90
N ARG A 193 -1.33 -25.33 4.25
CA ARG A 193 -0.92 -25.95 2.98
C ARG A 193 -0.04 -27.20 3.16
N ARG A 194 0.31 -27.57 4.40
CA ARG A 194 0.98 -28.84 4.76
C ARG A 194 -0.05 -29.84 5.25
#